data_AF-A0A931CW92-F1
#
_entry.id   AF-A0A931CW92-F1
#
_cell.length_a   1.000
_cell.length_b   1.000
_cell.length_c   1.000
_cell.angle_alpha   90.00
_cell.angle_beta   90.00
_cell.angle_gamma   90.00
#
_symmetry.space_group_name_H-M   'P 1'
#
loop_
_entity.id
_entity.type
_entity.pdbx_description
1 polymer ?
#
loop_
_entity_poly.entity_id
_entity_poly.type
_entity_poly.pdbx_seq_one_letter_code
_entity_poly.pdbx_strand_id
1 'polypeptide(L)'
;MITKTLAIALVIGIALAGAVLQMAELPPYSLLAVGAIGVTVVIALTFLAPHVTRQKSKGETVTVLEAWEAIGHDIGVNPSKWELLQSLQHMAHLVTILSEATNPAVNRVLTERIRQIQQHGYDSDHDDDHACEEIAALATYYAMPPSARFWDATSTGYGGTLGEAILPEGWTAKPWDGEEAGRIRELAKAGALIIAELERLHRAEQRAAEPAEAVH
;
A
#
# COMPACT_ATOMS: atom_id res chain seq x y z
N MET A 1 -31.14 27.10 1.47
CA MET A 1 -30.65 26.98 0.07
C MET A 1 -29.17 26.65 0.01
N ILE A 2 -28.29 27.35 0.73
CA ILE A 2 -26.81 27.18 0.67
C ILE A 2 -26.30 25.82 1.17
N THR A 3 -27.00 25.18 2.12
CA THR A 3 -26.66 23.84 2.67
C THR A 3 -26.81 22.71 1.66
N LYS A 4 -27.84 22.75 0.80
CA LYS A 4 -28.00 21.79 -0.30
C LYS A 4 -26.88 21.92 -1.32
N THR A 5 -26.46 23.16 -1.61
CA THR A 5 -25.38 23.46 -2.55
C THR A 5 -24.01 22.96 -2.05
N LEU A 6 -23.75 22.98 -0.74
CA LEU A 6 -22.51 22.46 -0.14
C LEU A 6 -22.43 20.93 -0.10
N ALA A 7 -23.55 20.25 0.18
CA ALA A 7 -23.63 18.78 0.13
C ALA A 7 -23.46 18.27 -1.32
N ILE A 8 -24.10 18.95 -2.28
CA ILE A 8 -23.93 18.67 -3.71
C ILE A 8 -22.47 18.91 -4.13
N ALA A 9 -21.82 19.98 -3.66
CA ALA A 9 -20.41 20.23 -3.97
C ALA A 9 -19.45 19.18 -3.38
N LEU A 10 -19.73 18.66 -2.17
CA LEU A 10 -18.93 17.60 -1.55
C LEU A 10 -19.09 16.26 -2.29
N VAL A 11 -20.33 15.91 -2.65
CA VAL A 11 -20.63 14.69 -3.41
C VAL A 11 -20.05 14.78 -4.83
N ILE A 12 -20.14 15.93 -5.49
CA ILE A 12 -19.49 16.20 -6.78
C ILE A 12 -17.96 16.12 -6.64
N GLY A 13 -17.40 16.63 -5.54
CA GLY A 13 -15.96 16.54 -5.27
C GLY A 13 -15.47 15.10 -5.11
N ILE A 14 -16.22 14.27 -4.39
CA ILE A 14 -15.93 12.83 -4.22
C ILE A 14 -16.13 12.07 -5.52
N ALA A 15 -17.19 12.36 -6.27
CA ALA A 15 -17.48 11.75 -7.57
C ALA A 15 -16.44 12.13 -8.64
N LEU A 16 -16.00 13.39 -8.68
CA LEU A 16 -14.92 13.84 -9.56
C LEU A 16 -13.58 13.22 -9.17
N ALA A 17 -13.28 13.07 -7.87
CA ALA A 17 -12.09 12.34 -7.43
C ALA A 17 -12.12 10.88 -7.87
N GLY A 18 -13.29 10.22 -7.77
CA GLY A 18 -13.50 8.86 -8.28
C GLY A 18 -13.37 8.75 -9.80
N ALA A 19 -13.92 9.71 -10.55
CA ALA A 19 -13.84 9.75 -12.00
C ALA A 19 -12.42 10.04 -12.51
N VAL A 20 -11.65 10.88 -11.81
CA VAL A 20 -10.22 11.12 -12.10
C VAL A 20 -9.38 9.86 -11.82
N LEU A 21 -9.74 9.08 -10.79
CA LEU A 21 -9.15 7.76 -10.53
C LEU A 21 -9.49 6.73 -11.62
N GLN A 22 -10.70 6.79 -12.20
CA GLN A 22 -11.14 5.88 -13.28
C GLN A 22 -10.65 6.28 -14.68
N MET A 23 -10.37 7.56 -14.92
CA MET A 23 -9.81 8.08 -16.19
C MET A 23 -8.28 7.97 -16.25
N ALA A 24 -7.63 7.56 -15.17
CA ALA A 24 -6.19 7.40 -15.09
C ALA A 24 -5.73 6.03 -15.63
N GLU A 25 -5.85 5.82 -16.94
CA GLU A 25 -4.87 5.01 -17.69
C GLU A 25 -3.62 5.87 -18.00
N LEU A 26 -3.06 6.53 -16.98
CA LEU A 26 -1.90 7.40 -17.15
C LEU A 26 -0.69 6.88 -16.36
N PRO A 27 0.52 6.94 -16.95
CA PRO A 27 1.75 6.40 -16.38
C PRO A 27 2.13 7.12 -15.07
N PRO A 28 3.03 6.54 -14.25
CA PRO A 28 3.02 6.78 -12.83
C PRO A 28 3.63 8.15 -12.51
N TYR A 29 2.95 8.85 -11.60
CA TYR A 29 3.34 10.11 -10.96
C TYR A 29 3.21 11.37 -11.81
N SER A 30 2.08 12.07 -11.68
CA SER A 30 2.13 13.52 -11.62
C SER A 30 1.84 13.96 -10.18
N LEU A 31 2.85 14.52 -9.51
CA LEU A 31 2.73 15.24 -8.24
C LEU A 31 1.61 16.30 -8.25
N LEU A 32 1.18 16.72 -9.45
CA LEU A 32 0.04 17.59 -9.70
C LEU A 32 -1.32 16.93 -9.36
N ALA A 33 -1.52 15.64 -9.60
CA ALA A 33 -2.80 14.96 -9.32
C ALA A 33 -3.02 14.74 -7.82
N VAL A 34 -2.00 14.25 -7.11
CA VAL A 34 -2.02 14.11 -5.65
C VAL A 34 -2.06 15.48 -4.97
N GLY A 35 -1.33 16.46 -5.52
CA GLY A 35 -1.39 17.85 -5.10
C GLY A 35 -2.78 18.48 -5.27
N ALA A 36 -3.47 18.23 -6.38
CA ALA A 36 -4.81 18.74 -6.63
C ALA A 36 -5.85 18.12 -5.68
N ILE A 37 -5.75 16.82 -5.38
CA ILE A 37 -6.62 16.15 -4.41
C ILE A 37 -6.37 16.71 -3.01
N GLY A 38 -5.11 16.84 -2.60
CA GLY A 38 -4.74 17.44 -1.31
C GLY A 38 -5.21 18.89 -1.16
N VAL A 39 -5.03 19.72 -2.19
CA VAL A 39 -5.49 21.11 -2.20
C VAL A 39 -7.02 21.21 -2.15
N THR A 40 -7.74 20.30 -2.81
CA THR A 40 -9.21 20.30 -2.79
C THR A 40 -9.76 19.90 -1.41
N VAL A 41 -9.15 18.89 -0.77
CA VAL A 41 -9.51 18.46 0.60
C VAL A 41 -9.15 19.54 1.62
N VAL A 42 -8.00 20.19 1.48
CA VAL A 42 -7.57 21.29 2.37
C VAL A 42 -8.44 22.54 2.18
N ILE A 43 -8.80 22.92 0.96
CA ILE A 43 -9.73 24.04 0.71
C ILE A 43 -11.11 23.72 1.30
N ALA A 44 -11.60 22.49 1.14
CA ALA A 44 -12.85 22.05 1.77
C ALA A 44 -12.77 22.15 3.31
N LEU A 45 -11.70 21.67 3.94
CA LEU A 45 -11.53 21.74 5.39
C LEU A 45 -11.34 23.18 5.90
N THR A 46 -10.58 24.01 5.19
CA THR A 46 -10.21 25.38 5.64
C THR A 46 -11.35 26.38 5.45
N PHE A 47 -12.16 26.25 4.40
CA PHE A 47 -13.30 27.14 4.14
C PHE A 47 -14.63 26.64 4.72
N LEU A 48 -14.84 25.32 4.94
CA LEU A 48 -16.06 24.83 5.61
C LEU A 48 -15.98 24.84 7.15
N ALA A 49 -14.82 24.55 7.75
CA ALA A 49 -14.74 24.43 9.21
C ALA A 49 -15.17 25.69 10.00
N PRO A 50 -14.92 26.93 9.54
CA PRO A 50 -15.40 28.13 10.21
C PRO A 50 -16.90 28.41 10.01
N HIS A 51 -17.54 27.82 9.00
CA HIS A 51 -18.97 28.05 8.68
C HIS A 51 -19.91 27.00 9.29
N VAL A 52 -19.41 25.79 9.58
CA VAL A 52 -20.14 24.76 10.32
C VAL A 52 -20.37 25.15 11.79
N THR A 53 -19.49 25.98 12.37
CA THR A 53 -19.58 26.36 13.79
C THR A 53 -20.57 27.49 14.09
N ARG A 54 -21.21 28.08 13.07
CA ARG A 54 -22.13 29.22 13.25
C ARG A 54 -23.56 28.98 12.78
N GLN A 55 -24.12 27.79 13.01
CA GLN A 55 -25.57 27.64 13.25
C GLN A 55 -25.83 26.57 14.31
N LYS A 56 -26.13 27.01 15.53
CA LYS A 56 -26.70 26.16 16.59
C LYS A 56 -28.20 25.97 16.33
N SER A 57 -28.66 24.73 16.27
CA SER A 57 -29.90 24.35 16.97
C SER A 57 -29.90 22.87 17.36
N LYS A 58 -30.04 22.62 18.67
CA LYS A 58 -30.48 21.39 19.35
C LYS A 58 -30.19 20.04 18.65
N GLY A 59 -29.19 19.33 19.15
CA GLY A 59 -29.30 17.91 19.60
C GLY A 59 -29.87 16.82 18.69
N GLU A 60 -30.17 17.08 17.42
CA GLU A 60 -30.74 16.09 16.51
C GLU A 60 -29.61 15.47 15.68
N THR A 61 -29.22 14.25 16.05
CA THR A 61 -28.33 13.43 15.23
C THR A 61 -29.10 12.98 14.00
N VAL A 62 -28.81 13.57 12.84
CA VAL A 62 -29.31 13.07 11.55
C VAL A 62 -28.63 11.74 11.27
N THR A 63 -29.42 10.70 11.08
CA THR A 63 -28.89 9.38 10.74
C THR A 63 -28.33 9.38 9.32
N VAL A 64 -27.34 8.53 9.05
CA VAL A 64 -26.77 8.36 7.70
C VAL A 64 -27.86 8.04 6.68
N LEU A 65 -28.91 7.33 7.10
CA LEU A 65 -30.05 6.97 6.27
C LEU A 65 -30.92 8.20 5.91
N GLU A 66 -31.22 9.08 6.88
CA GLU A 66 -32.01 10.30 6.64
C GLU A 66 -31.28 11.31 5.75
N ALA A 67 -29.98 11.49 5.98
CA ALA A 67 -29.13 12.34 5.12
C ALA A 67 -29.11 11.80 3.69
N TRP A 68 -29.11 10.48 3.52
CA TRP A 68 -29.05 9.83 2.22
C TRP A 68 -30.40 9.80 1.49
N GLU A 69 -31.51 9.55 2.18
CA GLU A 69 -32.86 9.61 1.58
C GLU A 69 -33.16 11.02 1.05
N ALA A 70 -32.69 12.05 1.75
CA ALA A 70 -32.79 13.44 1.31
C ALA A 70 -31.97 13.73 0.03
N ILE A 71 -30.78 13.14 -0.10
CA ILE A 71 -29.92 13.30 -1.28
C ILE A 71 -30.49 12.51 -2.46
N GLY A 72 -30.90 11.26 -2.26
CA GLY A 72 -31.48 10.40 -3.29
C GLY A 72 -32.77 10.97 -3.88
N HIS A 73 -33.59 11.61 -3.05
CA HIS A 73 -34.78 12.34 -3.48
C HIS A 73 -34.44 13.57 -4.35
N ASP A 74 -33.39 14.33 -3.99
CA ASP A 74 -32.98 15.54 -4.73
C ASP A 74 -32.29 15.22 -6.08
N ILE A 75 -31.66 14.05 -6.23
CA ILE A 75 -30.97 13.63 -7.47
C ILE A 75 -31.77 12.63 -8.33
N GLY A 76 -32.92 12.16 -7.84
CA GLY A 76 -33.80 11.21 -8.54
C GLY A 76 -33.24 9.78 -8.65
N VAL A 77 -32.15 9.47 -7.95
CA VAL A 77 -31.51 8.16 -7.92
C VAL A 77 -31.34 7.77 -6.47
N ASN A 78 -32.05 6.73 -6.03
CA ASN A 78 -31.93 6.20 -4.69
C ASN A 78 -31.46 4.73 -4.79
N PRO A 79 -30.19 4.42 -4.43
CA PRO A 79 -29.76 3.02 -4.29
C PRO A 79 -30.70 2.26 -3.36
N SER A 80 -30.74 0.94 -3.42
CA SER A 80 -31.37 0.14 -2.38
C SER A 80 -30.62 0.28 -1.05
N LYS A 81 -31.31 0.00 0.07
CA LYS A 81 -30.67 -0.10 1.39
C LYS A 81 -29.48 -1.07 1.40
N TRP A 82 -29.50 -2.07 0.52
CA TRP A 82 -28.43 -3.05 0.40
C TRP A 82 -27.16 -2.48 -0.26
N GLU A 83 -27.31 -1.73 -1.36
CA GLU A 83 -26.18 -1.07 -2.04
C GLU A 83 -25.51 -0.03 -1.14
N LEU A 84 -26.31 0.65 -0.31
CA LEU A 84 -25.82 1.51 0.74
C LEU A 84 -24.95 0.78 1.77
N LEU A 85 -25.44 -0.34 2.31
CA LEU A 85 -24.71 -1.13 3.29
C LEU A 85 -23.40 -1.65 2.70
N GLN A 86 -23.41 -2.12 1.45
CA GLN A 86 -22.20 -2.55 0.76
C GLN A 86 -21.20 -1.40 0.58
N SER A 87 -21.68 -0.22 0.19
CA SER A 87 -20.82 0.97 0.05
C SER A 87 -20.20 1.38 1.39
N LEU A 88 -20.97 1.34 2.48
CA LEU A 88 -20.47 1.62 3.84
C LEU A 88 -19.46 0.57 4.31
N GLN A 89 -19.71 -0.70 4.06
CA GLN A 89 -18.77 -1.79 4.37
C GLN A 89 -17.47 -1.64 3.56
N HIS A 90 -17.58 -1.33 2.28
CA HIS A 90 -16.43 -1.08 1.43
C HIS A 90 -15.62 0.12 1.93
N MET A 91 -16.27 1.25 2.25
CA MET A 91 -15.58 2.41 2.82
C MET A 91 -14.93 2.11 4.17
N ALA A 92 -15.60 1.35 5.05
CA ALA A 92 -15.00 0.93 6.33
C ALA A 92 -13.76 0.07 6.09
N HIS A 93 -13.81 -0.86 5.15
CA HIS A 93 -12.68 -1.69 4.75
C HIS A 93 -11.52 -0.85 4.19
N LEU A 94 -11.82 0.14 3.34
CA LEU A 94 -10.81 1.07 2.82
C LEU A 94 -10.14 1.89 3.95
N VAL A 95 -10.92 2.38 4.93
CA VAL A 95 -10.37 3.09 6.09
C VAL A 95 -9.44 2.19 6.90
N THR A 96 -9.80 0.92 7.09
CA THR A 96 -8.93 -0.06 7.75
C THR A 96 -7.63 -0.27 6.98
N ILE A 97 -7.68 -0.47 5.66
CA ILE A 97 -6.48 -0.62 4.82
C ILE A 97 -5.61 0.63 4.90
N LEU A 98 -6.19 1.82 4.80
CA LEU A 98 -5.46 3.08 4.87
C LEU A 98 -4.83 3.28 6.26
N SER A 99 -5.51 2.85 7.32
CA SER A 99 -4.94 2.82 8.67
C SER A 99 -3.71 1.91 8.74
N GLU A 100 -3.76 0.72 8.14
CA GLU A 100 -2.60 -0.18 8.07
C GLU A 100 -1.47 0.39 7.20
N ALA A 101 -1.79 1.12 6.13
CA ALA A 101 -0.78 1.83 5.33
C ALA A 101 -0.07 2.95 6.13
N THR A 102 -0.69 3.48 7.20
CA THR A 102 -0.01 4.42 8.12
C THR A 102 0.84 3.73 9.19
N ASN A 103 0.86 2.39 9.24
CA ASN A 103 1.68 1.64 10.19
C ASN A 103 3.18 1.89 9.94
N PRO A 104 3.94 2.39 10.93
CA PRO A 104 5.37 2.67 10.76
C PRO A 104 6.20 1.45 10.33
N ALA A 105 5.82 0.24 10.73
CA ALA A 105 6.51 -0.98 10.32
C ALA A 105 6.29 -1.29 8.84
N VAL A 106 5.04 -1.21 8.37
CA VAL A 106 4.69 -1.38 6.95
C VAL A 106 5.42 -0.34 6.10
N ASN A 107 5.39 0.92 6.54
CA ASN A 107 6.08 2.01 5.84
C ASN A 107 7.59 1.79 5.70
N ARG A 108 8.25 1.22 6.72
CA ARG A 108 9.69 0.89 6.64
C ARG A 108 9.98 -0.14 5.58
N VAL A 109 9.17 -1.20 5.49
CA VAL A 109 9.31 -2.25 4.49
C VAL A 109 9.10 -1.69 3.08
N LEU A 110 8.01 -0.94 2.86
CA LEU A 110 7.70 -0.35 1.56
C LEU A 110 8.76 0.68 1.13
N THR A 111 9.22 1.52 2.06
CA THR A 111 10.30 2.48 1.78
C THR A 111 11.58 1.77 1.38
N GLU A 112 11.93 0.65 2.05
CA GLU A 112 13.12 -0.12 1.70
C GLU A 112 12.98 -0.82 0.35
N ARG A 113 11.80 -1.33 -0.01
CA ARG A 113 11.54 -1.89 -1.36
C ARG A 113 11.70 -0.83 -2.44
N ILE A 114 11.13 0.36 -2.25
CA ILE A 114 11.32 1.51 -3.16
C ILE A 114 12.80 1.87 -3.27
N ARG A 115 13.53 1.88 -2.14
CA ARG A 115 14.97 2.17 -2.11
C ARG A 115 15.78 1.15 -2.92
N GLN A 116 15.45 -0.14 -2.83
CA GLN A 116 16.11 -1.20 -3.61
C GLN A 116 15.93 -0.98 -5.12
N ILE A 117 14.70 -0.70 -5.56
CA ILE A 117 14.39 -0.42 -6.97
C ILE A 117 15.14 0.84 -7.43
N GLN A 118 15.00 1.96 -6.71
CA GLN A 118 15.49 3.26 -7.16
C GLN A 118 17.00 3.46 -7.05
N GLN A 119 17.64 2.90 -6.02
CA GLN A 119 19.07 3.13 -5.77
C GLN A 119 19.95 2.01 -6.31
N HIS A 120 19.43 0.78 -6.34
CA HIS A 120 20.22 -0.39 -6.73
C HIS A 120 19.78 -0.98 -8.07
N GLY A 121 18.65 -0.56 -8.64
CA GLY A 121 18.12 -1.11 -9.88
C GLY A 121 17.56 -2.53 -9.71
N TYR A 122 17.18 -2.91 -8.50
CA TYR A 122 16.58 -4.22 -8.22
C TYR A 122 15.07 -4.18 -8.51
N ASP A 123 14.74 -4.06 -9.80
CA ASP A 123 13.37 -4.02 -10.31
C ASP A 123 12.84 -5.43 -10.62
N SER A 124 11.65 -5.51 -11.24
CA SER A 124 11.00 -6.78 -11.54
C SER A 124 11.80 -7.67 -12.48
N ASP A 125 12.54 -7.08 -13.42
CA ASP A 125 13.33 -7.82 -14.40
C ASP A 125 14.56 -8.42 -13.72
N HIS A 126 15.25 -7.60 -12.91
CA HIS A 126 16.32 -8.09 -12.04
C HIS A 126 15.85 -9.23 -11.13
N ASP A 127 14.68 -9.09 -10.50
CA ASP A 127 14.19 -10.11 -9.58
C ASP A 127 13.82 -11.40 -10.32
N ASP A 128 13.27 -11.31 -11.53
CA ASP A 128 12.91 -12.47 -12.37
C ASP A 128 14.14 -13.27 -12.82
N ASP A 129 15.34 -12.66 -12.86
CA ASP A 129 16.61 -13.36 -13.16
C ASP A 129 17.13 -14.24 -11.99
N HIS A 130 16.59 -14.09 -10.77
CA HIS A 130 16.99 -14.86 -9.58
C HIS A 130 15.91 -15.89 -9.17
N ALA A 131 15.95 -17.07 -9.80
CA ALA A 131 14.91 -18.08 -9.67
C ALA A 131 15.27 -19.28 -8.77
N CYS A 132 16.43 -19.29 -8.12
CA CYS A 132 16.92 -20.36 -7.25
C CYS A 132 16.84 -20.00 -5.75
N GLU A 133 15.78 -19.29 -5.36
CA GLU A 133 15.52 -18.86 -3.96
C GLU A 133 16.55 -17.87 -3.38
N GLU A 134 17.38 -17.24 -4.22
CA GLU A 134 18.46 -16.35 -3.76
C GLU A 134 17.92 -15.13 -2.99
N ILE A 135 16.82 -14.55 -3.47
CA ILE A 135 16.14 -13.42 -2.82
C ILE A 135 15.58 -13.84 -1.45
N ALA A 136 14.94 -15.01 -1.37
CA ALA A 136 14.40 -15.56 -0.12
C ALA A 136 15.52 -15.92 0.87
N ALA A 137 16.65 -16.43 0.38
CA ALA A 137 17.82 -16.75 1.19
C ALA A 137 18.44 -15.48 1.81
N LEU A 138 18.61 -14.41 1.02
CA LEU A 138 19.06 -13.11 1.55
C LEU A 138 18.04 -12.50 2.54
N ALA A 139 16.74 -12.66 2.28
CA ALA A 139 15.70 -12.24 3.22
C ALA A 139 15.85 -12.97 4.56
N THR A 140 16.12 -14.27 4.52
CA THR A 140 16.36 -15.11 5.70
C THR A 140 17.58 -14.64 6.49
N TYR A 141 18.69 -14.30 5.81
CA TYR A 141 19.87 -13.72 6.45
C TYR A 141 19.55 -12.46 7.27
N TYR A 142 18.74 -11.55 6.71
CA TYR A 142 18.32 -10.34 7.40
C TYR A 142 17.25 -10.61 8.47
N ALA A 143 16.38 -11.61 8.29
CA ALA A 143 15.33 -11.95 9.24
C ALA A 143 15.86 -12.66 10.49
N MET A 144 16.89 -13.52 10.37
CA MET A 144 17.39 -14.29 11.50
C MET A 144 18.01 -13.40 12.60
N PRO A 145 17.99 -13.86 13.87
CA PRO A 145 18.71 -13.19 14.95
C PRO A 145 20.20 -13.07 14.62
N PRO A 146 20.86 -11.94 14.94
CA PRO A 146 22.28 -11.75 14.64
C PRO A 146 23.20 -12.84 15.21
N SER A 147 22.89 -13.36 16.39
CA SER A 147 23.66 -14.45 17.02
C SER A 147 23.54 -15.78 16.28
N ALA A 148 22.41 -16.04 15.60
CA ALA A 148 22.20 -17.26 14.85
C ALA A 148 23.11 -17.36 13.62
N ARG A 149 23.58 -16.22 13.08
CA ARG A 149 24.51 -16.18 11.96
C ARG A 149 25.82 -16.90 12.25
N PHE A 150 26.20 -17.04 13.51
CA PHE A 150 27.44 -17.67 13.95
C PHE A 150 27.26 -19.13 14.39
N TRP A 151 26.06 -19.70 14.29
CA TRP A 151 25.86 -21.11 14.57
C TRP A 151 26.65 -21.98 13.59
N ASP A 152 27.23 -23.07 14.08
CA ASP A 152 27.99 -24.00 13.24
C ASP A 152 27.11 -24.57 12.12
N ALA A 153 27.61 -24.49 10.89
CA ALA A 153 26.95 -25.05 9.71
C ALA A 153 27.90 -25.93 8.89
N THR A 154 29.06 -26.30 9.43
CA THR A 154 30.07 -27.11 8.72
C THR A 154 29.51 -28.44 8.18
N SER A 155 28.56 -29.03 8.90
CA SER A 155 27.85 -30.26 8.47
C SER A 155 27.01 -30.11 7.20
N THR A 156 26.64 -28.88 6.81
CA THR A 156 25.83 -28.62 5.61
C THR A 156 26.65 -28.63 4.33
N GLY A 157 27.97 -28.40 4.42
CA GLY A 157 28.84 -28.21 3.26
C GLY A 157 28.74 -26.84 2.58
N TYR A 158 27.84 -25.95 3.03
CA TYR A 158 27.59 -24.64 2.42
C TYR A 158 28.30 -23.48 3.12
N GLY A 159 28.95 -23.71 4.26
CA GLY A 159 29.69 -22.68 4.99
C GLY A 159 30.16 -23.16 6.36
N GLY A 160 31.02 -22.38 7.02
CA GLY A 160 31.43 -22.63 8.41
C GLY A 160 30.36 -22.18 9.41
N THR A 161 29.59 -21.16 9.05
CA THR A 161 28.51 -20.63 9.89
C THR A 161 27.17 -20.59 9.15
N LEU A 162 26.06 -20.55 9.89
CA LEU A 162 24.72 -20.47 9.29
C LEU A 162 24.54 -19.21 8.44
N GLY A 163 25.17 -18.11 8.83
CA GLY A 163 25.15 -16.86 8.05
C GLY A 163 25.88 -16.99 6.70
N GLU A 164 26.97 -17.76 6.65
CA GLU A 164 27.65 -18.09 5.39
C GLU A 164 26.82 -19.06 4.56
N ALA A 165 26.30 -20.11 5.19
CA ALA A 165 25.57 -21.18 4.52
C ALA A 165 24.27 -20.72 3.85
N ILE A 166 23.63 -19.66 4.36
CA ILE A 166 22.38 -19.12 3.81
C ILE A 166 22.59 -18.00 2.78
N LEU A 167 23.79 -17.41 2.70
CA LEU A 167 24.03 -16.33 1.75
C LEU A 167 24.21 -16.91 0.33
N PRO A 168 23.50 -16.40 -0.68
CA PRO A 168 23.72 -16.81 -2.06
C PRO A 168 25.17 -16.57 -2.49
N GLU A 169 25.67 -17.43 -3.37
CA GLU A 169 27.05 -17.33 -3.87
C GLU A 169 27.28 -15.98 -4.55
N GLY A 170 28.39 -15.31 -4.21
CA GLY A 170 28.76 -14.01 -4.76
C GLY A 170 27.97 -12.82 -4.19
N TRP A 171 26.98 -13.05 -3.32
CA TRP A 171 26.21 -11.98 -2.69
C TRP A 171 26.86 -11.55 -1.38
N THR A 172 26.78 -10.25 -1.09
CA THR A 172 27.29 -9.69 0.16
C THR A 172 26.15 -9.05 0.95
N ALA A 173 25.91 -9.55 2.17
CA ALA A 173 25.09 -8.81 3.11
C ALA A 173 25.91 -7.70 3.77
N LYS A 174 25.27 -6.57 4.07
CA LYS A 174 25.83 -5.53 4.94
C LYS A 174 25.26 -5.74 6.34
N PRO A 175 25.96 -6.46 7.22
CA PRO A 175 25.43 -6.82 8.51
C PRO A 175 25.26 -5.59 9.40
N TRP A 176 24.34 -5.75 10.34
CA TRP A 176 24.11 -4.87 11.47
C TRP A 176 25.39 -4.42 12.20
N ASP A 177 25.43 -3.14 12.56
CA ASP A 177 26.50 -2.46 13.31
C ASP A 177 26.40 -2.60 14.85
N GLY A 178 25.33 -3.23 15.36
CA GLY A 178 25.12 -3.40 16.81
C GLY A 178 24.12 -2.42 17.44
N GLU A 179 23.58 -1.45 16.70
CA GLU A 179 22.59 -0.48 17.20
C GLU A 179 21.12 -0.92 16.98
N GLU A 180 20.20 -0.71 17.92
CA GLU A 180 18.78 -1.12 17.74
C GLU A 180 18.15 -0.62 16.41
N ALA A 181 18.47 0.61 15.99
CA ALA A 181 18.06 1.17 14.71
C ALA A 181 18.55 0.33 13.52
N GLY A 182 19.74 -0.26 13.61
CA GLY A 182 20.30 -1.16 12.62
C GLY A 182 19.55 -2.50 12.53
N ARG A 183 19.05 -3.03 13.65
CA ARG A 183 18.22 -4.25 13.61
C ARG A 183 16.88 -4.02 12.93
N ILE A 184 16.24 -2.88 13.19
CA ILE A 184 15.01 -2.47 12.50
C ILE A 184 15.26 -2.33 10.98
N ARG A 185 16.42 -1.77 10.57
CA ARG A 185 16.80 -1.67 9.16
C ARG A 185 16.96 -3.05 8.50
N GLU A 186 17.57 -4.02 9.18
CA GLU A 186 17.68 -5.38 8.65
C GLU A 186 16.30 -6.03 8.48
N LEU A 187 15.40 -5.92 9.45
CA LEU A 187 14.05 -6.46 9.33
C LEU A 187 13.25 -5.80 8.19
N ALA A 188 13.43 -4.49 7.99
CA ALA A 188 12.83 -3.80 6.85
C ALA A 188 13.35 -4.34 5.51
N LYS A 189 14.67 -4.60 5.40
CA LYS A 189 15.27 -5.26 4.23
C LYS A 189 14.72 -6.66 4.00
N ALA A 190 14.60 -7.45 5.07
CA ALA A 190 14.03 -8.79 4.99
C ALA A 190 12.60 -8.75 4.44
N GLY A 191 11.75 -7.86 4.98
CA GLY A 191 10.38 -7.68 4.49
C GLY A 191 10.33 -7.21 3.03
N ALA A 192 11.22 -6.30 2.63
CA ALA A 192 11.29 -5.81 1.26
C ALA A 192 11.70 -6.92 0.26
N LEU A 193 12.65 -7.77 0.64
CA LEU A 193 13.06 -8.93 -0.16
C LEU A 193 11.96 -10.00 -0.23
N ILE A 194 11.20 -10.22 0.85
CA ILE A 194 10.02 -11.11 0.82
C ILE A 194 8.97 -10.57 -0.17
N ILE A 195 8.71 -9.27 -0.18
CA ILE A 195 7.80 -8.66 -1.17
C ILE A 195 8.34 -8.88 -2.59
N ALA A 196 9.64 -8.66 -2.82
CA ALA A 196 10.27 -8.88 -4.11
C ALA A 196 10.07 -10.32 -4.62
N GLU A 197 10.29 -11.31 -3.75
CA GLU A 197 10.12 -12.72 -4.10
C GLU A 197 8.66 -13.09 -4.33
N LEU A 198 7.72 -12.57 -3.53
CA LEU A 198 6.29 -12.77 -3.77
C LEU A 198 5.84 -12.16 -5.10
N GLU A 199 6.33 -10.96 -5.44
CA GLU A 199 6.05 -10.32 -6.73
C GLU A 199 6.58 -11.17 -7.90
N ARG A 200 7.80 -11.71 -7.78
CA ARG A 200 8.43 -12.61 -8.75
C ARG A 200 7.62 -13.90 -8.94
N LEU A 201 7.26 -14.56 -7.84
CA LEU A 201 6.44 -15.78 -7.86
C LEU A 201 5.06 -15.54 -8.46
N HIS A 202 4.41 -14.43 -8.10
CA HIS A 202 3.11 -14.09 -8.66
C HIS A 202 3.17 -13.86 -10.18
N ARG A 203 4.20 -13.19 -10.69
CA ARG A 203 4.42 -13.07 -12.15
C ARG A 203 4.68 -14.43 -12.80
N ALA A 204 5.44 -15.31 -12.15
CA ALA A 204 5.69 -16.66 -12.65
C ALA A 204 4.39 -17.50 -12.73
N GLU A 205 3.51 -17.39 -11.73
CA GLU A 205 2.18 -18.01 -11.74
C GLU A 205 1.31 -17.49 -12.88
N GLN A 206 1.29 -16.17 -13.10
CA GLN A 206 0.54 -15.55 -14.20
C GLN A 206 1.03 -16.06 -15.58
N ARG A 207 2.36 -16.10 -15.81
CA ARG A 207 2.95 -16.63 -17.04
C ARG A 207 2.66 -18.11 -17.27
N ALA A 208 2.59 -18.90 -16.19
CA ALA A 208 2.25 -20.32 -16.28
C ALA A 208 0.75 -20.56 -16.52
N ALA A 209 -0.11 -19.62 -16.10
CA ALA A 209 -1.56 -19.68 -16.29
C ALA A 209 -2.00 -19.19 -17.68
N GLU A 210 -1.17 -18.42 -18.39
CA GLU A 210 -1.41 -18.05 -19.78
C GLU A 210 -1.25 -19.30 -20.68
N PRO A 211 -2.33 -19.77 -21.35
CA PRO A 211 -2.20 -20.87 -22.29
C PRO A 211 -1.28 -20.43 -23.43
N ALA A 212 -0.31 -21.28 -23.77
CA ALA A 212 0.58 -21.08 -24.90
C ALA A 212 -0.26 -20.82 -26.16
N GLU A 213 -0.46 -19.55 -26.49
CA GLU A 213 -1.24 -19.16 -27.65
C GLU A 213 -0.47 -19.67 -28.86
N ALA A 214 -1.14 -20.55 -29.60
CA ALA A 214 -0.59 -21.29 -30.72
C ALA A 214 0.09 -20.31 -31.68
N VAL A 215 1.41 -20.38 -31.75
CA VAL A 215 2.19 -19.84 -32.86
C VAL A 215 1.81 -20.66 -34.09
N HIS A 216 0.81 -20.16 -34.82
CA HIS A 216 0.41 -20.63 -36.14
C HIS A 216 1.09 -19.79 -37.23
#